data_AF-A0A0D0DFS1-F1
#
_entry.id   AF-A0A0D0DFS1-F1
#
_cell.length_a   1.000
_cell.length_b   1.000
_cell.length_c   1.000
_cell.angle_alpha   90.00
_cell.angle_beta   90.00
_cell.angle_gamma   90.00
#
_symmetry.space_group_name_H-M   'P 1'
#
loop_
_entity.id
_entity.type
_entity.pdbx_description
1 polymer ?
#
loop_
_entity_poly.entity_id
_entity_poly.type
_entity_poly.pdbx_seq_one_letter_code
_entity_poly.pdbx_strand_id
1 'polypeptide(L)'
;MYKHSYTNAPSLYAECKDLKCPTDRTDCCCHCLLYNQPDFANVKSLLETTCQTQGFDVIFLPKFHCELNFIEKCWGYAKWIH
;
A
#
# COMPACT_ATOMS: atom_id res chain seq x y z
N MET A 1 -13.21 14.47 -14.60
CA MET A 1 -13.26 14.92 -13.19
C MET A 1 -14.64 14.57 -12.61
N TYR A 2 -14.83 13.34 -12.17
CA TYR A 2 -16.02 12.94 -11.40
C TYR A 2 -15.71 13.18 -9.92
N LYS A 3 -16.39 14.13 -9.27
CA LYS A 3 -16.29 14.31 -7.82
C LYS A 3 -17.25 13.31 -7.15
N HIS A 4 -16.74 12.14 -6.80
CA HIS A 4 -17.41 11.28 -5.81
C HIS A 4 -17.24 11.94 -4.43
N SER A 5 -18.16 12.83 -4.09
CA SER A 5 -18.21 13.45 -2.77
C SER A 5 -18.60 12.38 -1.74
N TYR A 6 -17.67 11.98 -0.87
CA TYR A 6 -17.99 11.12 0.26
C TYR A 6 -18.73 11.92 1.32
N THR A 7 -20.05 11.83 1.33
CA THR A 7 -20.91 12.54 2.30
C THR A 7 -20.66 12.10 3.74
N ASN A 8 -20.21 10.85 3.94
CA ASN A 8 -19.87 10.30 5.26
C ASN A 8 -18.41 10.53 5.67
N ALA A 9 -17.54 11.05 4.78
CA ALA A 9 -16.12 11.24 5.12
C ALA A 9 -15.85 12.11 6.36
N PRO A 10 -16.60 13.20 6.63
CA PRO A 10 -16.38 14.00 7.84
C PRO A 10 -16.61 13.26 9.16
N SER A 11 -17.41 12.19 9.14
CA SER A 11 -17.75 11.36 10.30
C SER A 11 -16.91 10.09 10.40
N LEU A 12 -16.04 9.81 9.42
CA LEU A 12 -15.16 8.64 9.45
C LEU A 12 -13.89 8.93 10.24
N TYR A 13 -13.46 7.94 11.02
CA TYR A 13 -12.10 7.93 11.55
C TYR A 13 -11.09 7.84 10.41
N ALA A 14 -9.90 8.42 10.61
CA ALA A 14 -8.82 8.33 9.64
C ALA A 14 -8.45 6.87 9.34
N GLU A 15 -8.36 6.04 10.39
CA GLU A 15 -8.04 4.62 10.34
C GLU A 15 -8.79 3.82 11.41
N CYS A 16 -8.94 2.52 11.20
CA CYS A 16 -9.45 1.61 12.23
C CYS A 16 -8.36 1.26 13.24
N LYS A 17 -8.77 0.86 14.44
CA LYS A 17 -7.85 0.43 15.50
C LYS A 17 -6.94 -0.71 15.00
N ASP A 18 -5.65 -0.61 15.28
CA ASP A 18 -4.61 -1.56 14.85
C ASP A 18 -4.57 -1.81 13.34
N LEU A 19 -5.05 -0.87 12.52
CA LEU A 19 -5.22 -1.00 11.06
C LEU A 19 -6.11 -2.19 10.64
N LYS A 20 -6.93 -2.70 11.57
CA LYS A 20 -7.81 -3.85 11.33
C LYS A 20 -9.18 -3.35 10.90
N CYS A 21 -9.39 -3.33 9.60
CA CYS A 21 -10.69 -3.03 9.03
C CYS A 21 -11.59 -4.28 9.06
N PRO A 22 -12.90 -4.15 9.36
CA PRO A 22 -13.87 -5.22 9.20
C PRO A 22 -13.91 -5.74 7.76
N THR A 23 -14.07 -7.05 7.57
CA THR A 23 -14.05 -7.69 6.25
C THR A 23 -15.36 -7.52 5.47
N ASP A 24 -16.43 -7.13 6.15
CA ASP A 24 -17.78 -6.96 5.60
C ASP A 24 -18.03 -5.59 4.95
N ARG A 25 -17.13 -4.61 5.15
CA ARG A 25 -17.32 -3.25 4.61
C ARG A 25 -16.02 -2.55 4.25
N THR A 26 -16.07 -1.74 3.20
CA THR A 26 -14.91 -0.99 2.66
C THR A 26 -14.93 0.50 3.00
N ASP A 27 -15.94 0.97 3.74
CA ASP A 27 -16.17 2.38 4.08
C ASP A 27 -16.06 2.67 5.60
N CYS A 28 -15.43 1.77 6.35
CA CYS A 28 -15.32 1.85 7.82
C CYS A 28 -14.43 2.98 8.36
N CYS A 29 -13.47 3.44 7.55
CA CYS A 29 -12.55 4.52 7.85
C CYS A 29 -12.04 5.14 6.55
N CYS A 30 -11.50 6.36 6.61
CA CYS A 30 -10.96 7.04 5.43
C CYS A 30 -9.88 6.20 4.73
N HIS A 31 -9.02 5.52 5.50
CA HIS A 31 -7.99 4.65 4.94
C HIS A 31 -8.56 3.51 4.09
N CYS A 32 -9.52 2.73 4.62
CA CYS A 32 -10.15 1.63 3.88
C CYS A 32 -10.92 2.15 2.66
N LEU A 33 -11.63 3.26 2.82
CA LEU A 33 -12.40 3.89 1.76
C LEU A 33 -11.51 4.33 0.60
N LEU A 34 -10.38 4.99 0.90
CA LEU A 34 -9.43 5.47 -0.11
C LEU A 34 -8.67 4.32 -0.76
N TYR A 35 -8.25 3.32 0.02
CA TYR A 35 -7.53 2.16 -0.48
C TYR A 35 -8.34 1.37 -1.52
N ASN A 36 -9.66 1.27 -1.34
CA ASN A 36 -10.55 0.54 -2.24
C ASN A 36 -11.16 1.42 -3.35
N GLN A 37 -10.77 2.68 -3.49
CA GLN A 37 -11.27 3.49 -4.60
C GLN A 37 -10.80 2.96 -5.94
N PRO A 38 -11.68 2.80 -6.94
CA PRO A 38 -11.30 2.30 -8.25
C PRO A 38 -10.28 3.20 -8.94
N ASP A 39 -10.34 4.51 -8.71
CA ASP A 39 -9.40 5.50 -9.28
C ASP A 39 -7.96 5.34 -8.75
N PHE A 40 -7.78 4.65 -7.61
CA PHE A 40 -6.46 4.33 -7.06
C PHE A 40 -6.11 2.86 -7.22
N ALA A 41 -7.04 1.94 -6.95
CA ALA A 41 -6.79 0.51 -6.95
C ALA A 41 -6.53 -0.07 -8.35
N ASN A 42 -7.13 0.51 -9.40
CA ASN A 42 -7.01 0.00 -10.77
C ASN A 42 -5.94 0.72 -11.60
N VAL A 43 -5.13 1.57 -10.97
CA VAL A 43 -4.10 2.36 -11.65
C VAL A 43 -2.73 1.89 -11.18
N LYS A 44 -1.83 1.62 -12.14
CA LYS A 44 -0.42 1.32 -11.82
C LYS A 44 0.20 2.49 -11.08
N SER A 45 0.96 2.21 -10.03
CA SER A 45 1.68 3.25 -9.33
C SER A 45 2.69 3.95 -10.26
N LEU A 46 3.07 5.18 -9.89
CA LEU A 46 4.12 5.91 -10.60
C LEU A 46 5.44 5.12 -10.62
N LEU A 47 5.73 4.40 -9.53
CA LEU A 47 6.90 3.52 -9.42
C LEU A 47 6.85 2.41 -10.48
N GLU A 48 5.75 1.65 -10.53
CA GLU A 48 5.57 0.57 -11.52
C GLU A 48 5.67 1.10 -12.95
N THR A 49 5.01 2.24 -13.24
CA THR A 49 5.04 2.84 -14.57
C THR A 49 6.46 3.29 -14.96
N THR A 50 7.21 3.87 -14.02
CA THR A 50 8.59 4.33 -14.25
C THR A 50 9.52 3.14 -14.50
N CYS A 51 9.44 2.11 -13.67
CA CYS A 51 10.23 0.89 -13.82
C CYS A 51 9.91 0.14 -15.12
N GLN A 52 8.62 0.00 -15.46
CA GLN A 52 8.20 -0.64 -16.72
C GLN A 52 8.71 0.12 -17.95
N THR A 53 8.70 1.46 -17.91
CA THR A 53 9.26 2.29 -19.00
C THR A 53 10.76 2.04 -19.20
N GLN A 54 11.46 1.63 -18.14
CA GLN A 54 12.89 1.27 -18.17
C GLN A 54 13.12 -0.24 -18.42
N GLY A 55 12.07 -1.04 -18.57
CA GLY A 55 12.17 -2.50 -18.78
C GLY A 55 12.40 -3.31 -17.51
N PHE A 56 12.09 -2.77 -16.32
CA PHE A 56 12.21 -3.47 -15.04
C PHE A 56 10.84 -3.84 -14.45
N ASP A 57 10.77 -5.03 -13.86
CA ASP A 57 9.64 -5.47 -13.05
C ASP A 57 9.76 -4.99 -11.60
N VAL A 58 8.62 -4.67 -10.98
CA VAL A 58 8.53 -4.24 -9.58
C VAL A 58 7.88 -5.34 -8.76
N ILE A 59 8.50 -5.70 -7.65
CA ILE A 59 8.00 -6.68 -6.69
C ILE A 59 7.75 -5.97 -5.37
N PHE A 60 6.49 -5.96 -4.90
CA PHE A 60 6.12 -5.43 -3.59
C PHE A 60 6.21 -6.54 -2.54
N LEU A 61 7.07 -6.33 -1.53
CA LEU A 61 7.23 -7.26 -0.43
C LEU A 61 6.33 -6.87 0.75
N PRO A 62 5.85 -7.84 1.55
CA PRO A 62 5.07 -7.56 2.75
C PRO A 62 5.80 -6.63 3.71
N LYS A 63 5.10 -5.58 4.18
CA LYS A 63 5.64 -4.66 5.17
C LYS A 63 5.82 -5.37 6.51
N PHE A 64 6.92 -5.10 7.20
CA PHE A 64 7.28 -5.68 8.51
C PHE A 64 7.68 -7.16 8.50
N HIS A 65 7.97 -7.73 7.33
CA HIS A 65 8.55 -9.06 7.17
C HIS A 65 9.98 -8.95 6.65
N CYS A 66 10.91 -8.49 7.50
CA CYS A 66 12.31 -8.28 7.11
C CYS A 66 13.01 -9.58 6.69
N GLU A 67 12.54 -10.73 7.19
CA GLU A 67 12.98 -12.06 6.80
C GLU A 67 12.71 -12.39 5.33
N LEU A 68 11.76 -11.70 4.69
CA LEU A 68 11.41 -11.85 3.28
C LEU A 68 12.10 -10.80 2.39
N ASN A 69 12.69 -9.74 2.97
CA ASN A 69 13.37 -8.70 2.22
C ASN A 69 14.79 -9.13 1.83
N PHE A 70 15.01 -9.32 0.53
CA PHE A 70 16.32 -9.71 0.00
C PHE A 70 17.44 -8.72 0.37
N ILE A 71 17.14 -7.42 0.35
CA ILE A 71 18.10 -6.36 0.66
C ILE A 71 18.58 -6.48 2.12
N GLU A 72 17.66 -6.77 3.05
CA GLU A 72 18.00 -6.97 4.48
C GLU A 72 18.89 -8.20 4.69
N LYS A 73 18.65 -9.30 3.95
CA LYS A 73 19.52 -10.49 4.00
C LYS A 73 20.93 -10.16 3.52
N CYS A 74 21.06 -9.49 2.39
CA CYS A 74 22.36 -9.08 1.85
C CYS A 74 23.09 -8.13 2.81
N TRP A 75 22.38 -7.15 3.37
CA TRP A 75 22.97 -6.20 4.30
C TRP A 75 23.38 -6.85 5.63
N GLY A 76 22.57 -7.76 6.16
CA GLY A 76 22.92 -8.56 7.33
C GLY A 76 24.18 -9.40 7.11
N TYR A 77 24.30 -10.05 5.94
CA TYR A 77 25.47 -10.82 5.58
C TYR A 77 26.72 -9.95 5.42
N ALA A 78 26.63 -8.82 4.74
CA ALA A 78 27.74 -7.89 4.57
C ALA A 78 28.28 -7.37 5.92
N LYS A 79 27.39 -7.08 6.89
CA LYS A 79 27.77 -6.69 8.26
C LYS A 79 28.36 -7.82 9.09
N TRP A 80 28.17 -9.08 8.69
CA TRP A 80 28.72 -10.23 9.40
C TRP A 80 30.13 -10.58 8.91
N ILE A 81 30.41 -10.34 7.61
CA ILE A 81 31.73 -10.59 7.02
C ILE A 81 32.74 -9.50 7.40
N HIS A 82 32.28 -8.30 7.71
CA HIS A 82 33.09 -7.16 8.14
C HIS A 82 33.07 -6.98 9.66
#